data_AF-A0A1Y5S2U0-F1
#
_entry.id   AF-A0A1Y5S2U0-F1
#
_cell.length_a   1.000
_cell.length_b   1.000
_cell.length_c   1.000
_cell.angle_alpha   90.00
_cell.angle_beta   90.00
_cell.angle_gamma   90.00
#
_symmetry.space_group_name_H-M   'P 1'
#
loop_
_entity.id
_entity.type
_entity.pdbx_description
1 polymer ?
#
loop_
_entity_poly.entity_id
_entity_poly.type
_entity_poly.pdbx_seq_one_letter_code
_entity_poly.pdbx_strand_id
1 'polypeptide(L)' 'MTDEPSIEAAVAAEVIWEAVTDGSSQLRCRAGADAEELLDNRKALDDATFIGGLKAQLGLDAP' A
#
# COMPACT_ATOMS: atom_id res chain seq x y z
N MET A 1 26.00 -11.12 2.94
CA MET A 1 25.00 -10.05 2.98
C MET A 1 25.20 -9.26 1.70
N THR A 2 24.58 -9.75 0.63
CA THR A 2 24.50 -9.02 -0.64
C THR A 2 23.27 -8.14 -0.49
N ASP A 3 23.44 -6.81 -0.56
CA ASP A 3 22.36 -5.81 -0.58
C ASP A 3 21.59 -5.90 -1.90
N GLU A 4 21.02 -7.06 -2.22
CA GLU A 4 20.07 -7.17 -3.30
C GLU A 4 18.75 -6.58 -2.80
N PRO A 5 18.22 -5.53 -3.44
CA PRO A 5 17.01 -4.89 -2.95
C PRO A 5 15.89 -5.93 -2.90
N SER A 6 15.20 -6.00 -1.75
CA SER A 6 13.91 -6.70 -1.69
C SER A 6 13.04 -6.17 -2.84
N ILE A 7 12.23 -7.05 -3.46
CA ILE A 7 11.34 -6.69 -4.57
C ILE A 7 10.50 -5.44 -4.21
N GLU A 8 10.11 -5.29 -2.95
CA GLU A 8 9.37 -4.12 -2.45
C GLU A 8 10.17 -2.81 -2.52
N ALA A 9 11.48 -2.85 -2.27
CA ALA A 9 12.32 -1.66 -2.32
C ALA A 9 12.49 -1.14 -3.76
N ALA A 10 12.62 -2.06 -4.74
CA ALA A 10 12.68 -1.70 -6.15
C ALA A 10 11.36 -1.09 -6.64
N VAL A 11 10.21 -1.67 -6.24
CA VAL A 11 8.88 -1.13 -6.56
C VAL A 11 8.69 0.27 -5.97
N ALA A 12 9.06 0.46 -4.70
CA ALA A 12 8.98 1.78 -4.06
C ALA A 12 9.86 2.82 -4.76
N ALA A 13 11.07 2.43 -5.18
CA ALA A 13 11.98 3.32 -5.90
C ALA A 13 11.41 3.79 -7.24
N GLU A 14 10.78 2.88 -8.01
CA GLU A 14 10.15 3.21 -9.28
C GLU A 14 9.00 4.21 -9.09
N VAL A 15 8.09 3.95 -8.14
CA VAL A 15 6.95 4.84 -7.85
C VAL A 15 7.41 6.22 -7.41
N ILE A 16 8.49 6.31 -6.61
CA ILE A 16 9.08 7.59 -6.21
C ILE A 16 9.64 8.34 -7.43
N TRP A 17 10.36 7.63 -8.31
CA TRP A 17 10.92 8.21 -9.53
C TRP A 17 9.82 8.76 -10.45
N GLU A 18 8.76 7.99 -10.69
CA GLU A 18 7.61 8.45 -11.48
C GLU A 18 6.97 9.69 -10.86
N ALA A 19 6.71 9.67 -9.55
CA ALA A 19 6.05 10.76 -8.84
C ALA A 19 6.81 12.09 -8.90
N VAL A 20 8.14 12.07 -9.02
CA VAL A 20 8.95 13.29 -9.13
C VAL A 20 9.20 13.72 -10.58
N THR A 21 8.93 12.84 -11.57
CA THR A 21 9.24 13.09 -12.98
C THR A 21 8.03 13.20 -13.90
N ASP A 22 6.84 12.78 -13.48
CA ASP A 22 5.61 12.79 -14.30
C ASP A 22 5.02 14.19 -14.54
N GLY A 23 5.52 15.21 -13.84
CA GLY A 23 5.06 16.60 -13.95
C GLY A 23 3.65 16.84 -13.38
N SER A 24 3.08 15.86 -12.69
CA SER A 24 1.78 15.97 -12.04
C SER A 24 1.89 16.69 -10.70
N SER A 25 0.76 17.13 -10.16
CA SER A 25 0.66 17.65 -8.78
C SER A 25 0.07 16.60 -7.82
N GLN A 26 0.20 15.32 -8.17
CA GLN A 26 -0.36 14.23 -7.37
C GLN A 26 0.41 14.10 -6.04
N LEU A 27 -0.31 14.18 -4.92
CA LEU A 27 0.28 14.15 -3.58
C LEU A 27 0.41 12.75 -2.96
N ARG A 28 -0.30 11.76 -3.50
CA ARG A 28 -0.38 10.41 -2.93
C ARG A 28 -0.14 9.38 -4.01
N CYS A 29 0.85 8.52 -3.81
CA CYS A 29 1.18 7.42 -4.69
C CYS A 29 0.91 6.09 -3.99
N ARG A 30 0.57 5.07 -4.77
CA ARG A 30 0.39 3.69 -4.30
C ARG A 30 1.56 2.88 -4.83
N ALA A 31 2.26 2.16 -3.97
CA ALA A 31 3.45 1.40 -4.33
C ALA A 31 3.19 -0.09 -4.13
N GLY A 32 3.01 -0.81 -5.24
CA GLY A 32 2.79 -2.25 -5.26
C GLY A 32 1.32 -2.68 -5.20
N ALA A 33 1.07 -3.93 -5.60
CA ALA A 33 -0.28 -4.50 -5.71
C ALA A 33 -1.01 -4.57 -4.36
N ASP A 34 -0.29 -4.86 -3.28
CA ASP A 34 -0.88 -4.94 -1.93
C ASP A 34 -1.41 -3.57 -1.47
N ALA A 35 -0.70 -2.48 -1.80
CA ALA A 35 -1.15 -1.13 -1.51
C ALA A 35 -2.38 -0.74 -2.35
N GLU A 36 -2.43 -1.15 -3.62
CA GLU A 36 -3.61 -0.97 -4.48
C GLU A 36 -4.83 -1.68 -3.89
N GLU A 37 -4.72 -2.98 -3.60
CA GLU A 37 -5.80 -3.78 -3.05
C GLU A 37 -6.28 -3.25 -1.69
N LEU A 38 -5.36 -2.96 -0.77
CA LEU A 38 -5.69 -2.45 0.55
C LEU A 38 -6.46 -1.12 0.46
N LEU A 39 -5.99 -0.20 -0.40
CA LEU A 39 -6.59 1.12 -0.53
C LEU A 39 -7.87 1.11 -1.38
N ASP A 40 -8.06 0.14 -2.26
CA ASP A 40 -9.32 -0.07 -2.98
C ASP A 40 -10.39 -0.63 -2.05
N ASN A 41 -10.04 -1.62 -1.23
CA ASN A 41 -10.91 -2.13 -0.17
C ASN A 41 -11.29 -1.02 0.82
N ARG A 42 -10.33 -0.16 1.22
CA ARG A 42 -10.61 0.99 2.11
C ARG A 42 -11.61 1.99 1.52
N LYS A 43 -11.57 2.19 0.21
CA LYS A 43 -12.47 3.11 -0.50
C LYS A 43 -13.86 2.50 -0.72
N ALA A 44 -13.94 1.18 -0.92
CA ALA A 44 -15.18 0.49 -1.26
C ALA A 44 -16.01 0.06 -0.04
N LEU A 45 -15.35 -0.26 1.07
CA LEU A 45 -16.01 -0.78 2.28
C LEU A 45 -16.26 0.33 3.31
N ASP A 46 -17.30 0.15 4.12
CA ASP A 46 -17.51 1.00 5.30
C ASP A 46 -16.42 0.78 6.35
N ASP A 47 -16.27 1.75 7.26
CA ASP A 47 -15.21 1.76 8.25
C ASP A 47 -15.26 0.52 9.17
N ALA A 48 -16.44 0.04 9.55
CA ALA A 48 -16.56 -1.12 10.45
C ALA A 48 -16.13 -2.40 9.74
N THR A 49 -16.58 -2.60 8.50
CA THR A 49 -16.22 -3.76 7.67
C THR A 49 -14.72 -3.76 7.36
N PHE A 50 -14.16 -2.63 6.89
CA PHE A 50 -12.74 -2.54 6.56
C PHE A 50 -11.84 -2.77 7.78
N ILE A 51 -12.08 -2.05 8.88
CA ILE A 51 -11.25 -2.14 10.09
C ILE A 51 -11.39 -3.52 10.73
N GLY A 52 -12.58 -4.11 10.73
CA GLY A 52 -12.82 -5.46 11.22
C GLY A 52 -12.00 -6.50 10.44
N GLY A 53 -12.01 -6.44 9.10
CA GLY A 53 -11.21 -7.32 8.25
C GLY A 53 -9.70 -7.15 8.47
N LEU A 54 -9.22 -5.91 8.58
CA LEU A 54 -7.81 -5.62 8.84
C LEU A 54 -7.35 -6.18 10.20
N LYS A 55 -8.18 -6.05 11.24
CA LYS A 55 -7.88 -6.63 12.56
C LYS A 55 -7.77 -8.15 12.50
N ALA A 56 -8.69 -8.82 11.82
CA ALA A 56 -8.66 -10.28 11.68
C ALA A 56 -7.39 -10.77 10.97
N GLN A 57 -6.97 -10.08 9.90
CA GLN A 57 -5.71 -10.40 9.20
C GLN A 57 -4.48 -10.28 10.11
N LEU A 58 -4.49 -9.33 11.05
CA LEU A 58 -3.42 -9.10 12.02
C LEU A 58 -3.57 -9.91 13.32
N GLY A 59 -4.62 -10.72 13.46
CA GLY A 59 -4.93 -11.45 14.69
C GLY A 59 -5.32 -10.54 15.88
N LEU A 60 -5.88 -9.37 15.59
CA LEU A 60 -6.32 -8.35 16.57
C LEU A 60 -7.85 -8.33 16.75
N ASP A 61 -8.53 -9.37 16.27
CA ASP A 61 -9.97 -9.61 16.40
C ASP A 61 -10.34 -10.41 17.66
N ALA A 62 -9.33 -10.87 18.42
CA ALA A 62 -9.53 -11.49 19.72
C ALA A 62 -10.12 -10.48 20.76
N PRO A 63 -10.97 -10.95 21.69
CA PRO A 63 -11.58 -10.11 22.72
C PRO A 63 -10.59 -9.52 23.73
#